data_AF-A0AB38BH84-F1
#
_entry.id   AF-A0AB38BH84-F1
#
_cell.length_a   1.000
_cell.length_b   1.000
_cell.length_c   1.000
_cell.angle_alpha   90.00
_cell.angle_beta   90.00
_cell.angle_gamma   90.00
#
_symmetry.space_group_name_H-M   'P 1'
#
loop_
_entity.id
_entity.type
_entity.pdbx_description
1 polymer ?
#
loop_
_entity_poly.entity_id
_entity_poly.type
_entity_poly.pdbx_seq_one_letter_code
_entity_poly.pdbx_strand_id
1 'polypeptide(L)'
;MSESKLEKATFAGGCFWCMVKPFDSLPGIESVVSGYTGGHTENPTYEEVCSGTTGHTEAVQITFNPALFPYKDLVEVYWQQTDPTDAMGQFVDRGTSYRPVIFYHTPEQKEIAEASKQALQDSGKFTKPIVTSIEPAQPFYEAEEYHQDFYKKSSAHYHGYRSHSGRDSYIESHWKK
;
A
#
# COMPACT_ATOMS: atom_id res chain seq x y z
N MET A 1 -1.29 -15.85 -28.98
CA MET A 1 -1.13 -15.79 -27.52
C MET A 1 -1.32 -14.33 -27.16
N SER A 2 -2.33 -13.98 -26.36
CA SER A 2 -2.53 -12.58 -25.97
C SER A 2 -1.34 -12.15 -25.11
N GLU A 3 -0.54 -11.19 -25.58
CA GLU A 3 0.35 -10.44 -24.70
C GLU A 3 -0.52 -9.79 -23.64
N SER A 4 -0.54 -10.35 -22.43
CA SER A 4 -1.19 -9.70 -21.31
C SER A 4 -0.39 -8.46 -20.98
N LYS A 5 -0.96 -7.29 -21.26
CA LYS A 5 -0.34 -6.00 -20.96
C LYS A 5 -0.26 -5.85 -19.44
N LEU A 6 0.96 -5.66 -18.93
CA LEU A 6 1.16 -5.39 -17.51
C LEU A 6 0.59 -4.01 -17.15
N GLU A 7 0.01 -3.92 -15.96
CA GLU A 7 -0.56 -2.72 -15.38
C GLU A 7 0.19 -2.32 -14.10
N LYS A 8 0.00 -1.07 -13.68
CA LYS A 8 0.55 -0.53 -12.44
C LYS A 8 -0.55 -0.26 -11.43
N ALA A 9 -0.28 -0.55 -10.17
CA ALA A 9 -1.09 -0.17 -9.02
C ALA A 9 -0.19 0.47 -7.98
N THR A 10 -0.64 1.55 -7.32
CA THR A 10 0.15 2.21 -6.28
C THR A 10 -0.67 2.32 -4.99
N PHE A 11 -0.09 1.85 -3.88
CA PHE A 11 -0.77 1.82 -2.58
C PHE A 11 0.12 2.42 -1.48
N ALA A 12 -0.45 3.30 -0.67
CA ALA A 12 0.14 3.84 0.55
C ALA A 12 -0.66 3.35 1.77
N GLY A 13 0.04 2.96 2.83
CA GLY A 13 -0.59 2.22 3.91
C GLY A 13 0.34 1.94 5.09
N GLY A 14 1.12 2.94 5.51
CA GLY A 14 2.14 2.78 6.56
C GLY A 14 3.48 2.33 6.00
N CYS A 15 4.33 1.76 6.87
CA CYS A 15 5.65 1.29 6.48
C CYS A 15 5.61 0.40 5.22
N PHE A 16 6.27 0.85 4.15
CA PHE A 16 6.27 0.16 2.86
C PHE A 16 6.88 -1.25 2.92
N TRP A 17 7.78 -1.54 3.86
CA TRP A 17 8.40 -2.87 4.03
C TRP A 17 7.35 -3.92 4.39
N CYS A 18 6.35 -3.51 5.17
CA CYS A 18 5.22 -4.36 5.53
C CYS A 18 4.20 -4.51 4.41
N MET A 19 4.20 -3.59 3.44
CA MET A 19 3.32 -3.61 2.27
C MET A 19 3.87 -4.44 1.12
N VAL A 20 5.19 -4.63 0.98
CA VAL A 20 5.79 -5.39 -0.13
C VAL A 20 5.46 -6.89 -0.08
N LYS A 21 5.79 -7.54 1.05
CA LYS A 21 5.68 -9.01 1.21
C LYS A 21 4.29 -9.58 0.88
N PRO A 22 3.16 -8.95 1.27
CA PRO A 22 1.82 -9.43 0.93
C PRO A 22 1.54 -9.58 -0.57
N PHE A 23 2.21 -8.81 -1.43
CA PHE A 23 2.01 -8.88 -2.88
C PHE A 23 3.09 -9.70 -3.60
N ASP A 24 4.34 -9.62 -3.16
CA ASP A 24 5.51 -10.14 -3.89
C ASP A 24 5.46 -11.64 -4.23
N SER A 25 4.69 -12.45 -3.48
CA SER A 25 4.55 -13.89 -3.72
C SER A 25 3.27 -14.30 -4.45
N LEU A 26 2.45 -13.35 -4.91
CA LEU A 26 1.17 -13.63 -5.56
C LEU A 26 1.36 -13.95 -7.05
N PRO A 27 0.62 -14.93 -7.59
CA PRO A 27 0.69 -15.26 -9.02
C PRO A 27 0.26 -14.03 -9.84
N GLY A 28 1.04 -13.67 -10.86
CA GLY A 28 0.73 -12.52 -11.73
C GLY A 28 1.33 -11.19 -11.27
N ILE A 29 2.03 -11.14 -10.14
CA ILE A 29 2.85 -9.98 -9.77
C ILE A 29 4.22 -10.09 -10.43
N GLU A 30 4.61 -9.06 -11.17
CA GLU A 30 5.91 -8.97 -11.85
C GLU A 30 6.95 -8.29 -10.95
N SER A 31 6.57 -7.19 -10.31
CA SER A 31 7.47 -6.46 -9.40
C SER A 31 6.70 -5.64 -8.37
N VAL A 32 7.33 -5.43 -7.22
CA VAL A 32 6.84 -4.53 -6.17
C VAL A 32 7.98 -3.63 -5.71
N VAL A 33 7.86 -2.34 -5.99
CA VAL A 33 8.91 -1.34 -5.72
C VAL A 33 8.45 -0.43 -4.59
N SER A 34 9.31 -0.21 -3.60
CA SER A 34 9.08 0.74 -2.50
C SER A 34 9.45 2.16 -2.95
N GLY A 35 8.69 3.16 -2.54
CA GLY A 35 8.95 4.55 -2.95
C GLY A 35 8.05 5.57 -2.27
N TYR A 36 8.12 6.78 -2.80
CA TYR A 36 7.47 7.98 -2.27
C TYR A 36 6.58 8.62 -3.34
N THR A 37 5.36 9.01 -2.98
CA THR A 37 4.43 9.68 -3.91
C THR A 37 3.40 10.53 -3.18
N GLY A 38 2.59 11.30 -3.92
CA GLY A 38 1.51 12.14 -3.38
C GLY A 38 1.98 13.43 -2.67
N GLY A 39 3.27 13.76 -2.76
CA GLY A 39 3.85 15.01 -2.26
C GLY A 39 4.21 15.99 -3.37
N HIS A 40 4.93 17.03 -3.00
CA HIS A 40 5.28 18.15 -3.90
C HIS A 40 6.79 18.36 -4.08
N THR A 41 7.63 17.64 -3.32
CA THR A 41 9.09 17.70 -3.46
C THR A 41 9.54 16.76 -4.57
N GLU A 42 10.31 17.27 -5.53
CA GLU A 42 10.87 16.42 -6.58
C GLU A 42 12.08 15.62 -6.06
N ASN A 43 12.13 14.32 -6.39
CA ASN A 43 13.21 13.40 -6.01
C ASN A 43 13.56 13.43 -4.50
N PRO A 44 12.58 13.23 -3.60
CA PRO A 44 12.83 13.33 -2.17
C PRO A 44 13.70 12.16 -1.67
N THR A 45 14.54 12.40 -0.66
CA THR A 45 15.24 11.32 0.08
C THR A 45 14.37 10.78 1.21
N TYR A 46 14.72 9.60 1.72
CA TYR A 46 14.06 9.01 2.89
C TYR A 46 14.00 9.98 4.08
N GLU A 47 15.10 10.68 4.37
CA GLU A 47 15.18 11.63 5.49
C GLU A 47 14.24 12.82 5.30
N GLU A 48 14.10 13.32 4.06
CA GLU A 48 13.19 14.40 3.73
C GLU A 48 11.72 13.96 3.90
N VAL A 49 11.38 12.75 3.46
CA VAL A 49 10.03 12.19 3.65
C VAL A 49 9.72 11.95 5.14
N CYS A 50 10.71 11.45 5.90
CA CYS A 50 10.58 11.27 7.35
C CYS A 50 10.41 12.58 8.11
N SER A 51 10.91 13.71 7.58
CA SER A 51 10.68 15.03 8.17
C SER A 51 9.21 15.47 8.10
N GLY A 52 8.40 14.84 7.24
CA GLY A 52 6.99 15.17 7.03
C GLY A 52 6.74 16.45 6.23
N THR A 53 7.78 17.13 5.74
CA THR A 53 7.65 18.44 5.07
C THR A 53 7.37 18.32 3.57
N THR A 54 7.70 17.19 2.94
CA THR A 54 7.60 17.01 1.48
C THR A 54 6.19 16.68 0.98
N GLY A 55 5.27 16.39 1.91
CA GLY A 55 3.90 15.93 1.62
C GLY A 55 3.79 14.49 1.08
N HIS A 56 4.92 13.85 0.79
CA HIS A 56 4.95 12.47 0.32
C HIS A 56 4.47 11.50 1.39
N THR A 57 3.96 10.37 0.92
CA THR A 57 3.71 9.19 1.73
C THR A 57 4.57 8.04 1.23
N GLU A 58 4.96 7.16 2.14
CA GLU A 58 5.52 5.85 1.78
C GLU A 58 4.45 5.05 1.04
N ALA A 59 4.85 4.50 -0.11
CA ALA A 59 3.99 3.73 -0.98
C ALA A 59 4.74 2.57 -1.63
N VAL A 60 3.99 1.60 -2.13
CA VAL A 60 4.48 0.54 -3.02
C VAL A 60 3.86 0.70 -4.40
N GLN A 61 4.66 0.60 -5.45
CA GLN A 61 4.19 0.49 -6.83
C GLN A 61 4.34 -0.97 -7.28
N ILE A 62 3.22 -1.57 -7.65
CA ILE A 62 3.11 -2.96 -8.07
C ILE A 62 2.92 -2.98 -9.58
N THR A 63 3.78 -3.72 -10.28
CA THR A 63 3.57 -4.09 -11.68
C THR A 63 2.96 -5.48 -11.72
N PHE A 64 1.78 -5.62 -12.32
CA PHE A 64 1.01 -6.87 -12.28
C PHE A 64 0.34 -7.20 -13.62
N ASN A 65 0.03 -8.47 -13.80
CA ASN A 65 -0.73 -8.98 -14.92
C ASN A 65 -2.22 -9.09 -14.53
N PRO A 66 -3.11 -8.21 -15.02
CA PRO A 66 -4.52 -8.21 -14.64
C PRO A 66 -5.27 -9.48 -15.06
N ALA A 67 -4.75 -10.26 -16.02
CA ALA A 67 -5.35 -11.52 -16.44
C ALA A 67 -5.06 -12.67 -15.46
N LEU A 68 -3.96 -12.58 -14.70
CA LEU A 68 -3.60 -13.56 -13.67
C LEU A 68 -4.02 -13.10 -12.28
N PHE A 69 -3.91 -11.80 -12.01
CA PHE A 69 -4.27 -11.17 -10.74
C PHE A 69 -5.01 -9.84 -10.99
N PRO A 70 -6.34 -9.87 -11.04
CA PRO A 70 -7.15 -8.66 -11.27
C PRO A 70 -6.89 -7.55 -10.25
N TYR A 71 -7.01 -6.29 -10.67
CA TYR A 71 -6.81 -5.13 -9.79
C TYR A 71 -7.71 -5.16 -8.54
N LYS A 72 -8.96 -5.63 -8.66
CA LYS A 72 -9.86 -5.77 -7.51
C LYS A 72 -9.26 -6.65 -6.41
N ASP A 73 -8.51 -7.70 -6.77
CA ASP A 73 -7.92 -8.61 -5.80
C ASP A 73 -6.73 -7.94 -5.10
N LEU A 74 -6.02 -7.03 -5.79
CA LEU A 74 -5.00 -6.18 -5.16
C LEU A 74 -5.61 -5.26 -4.10
N VAL A 75 -6.75 -4.66 -4.42
CA VAL A 75 -7.49 -3.78 -3.50
C VAL A 75 -7.99 -4.58 -2.28
N GLU A 76 -8.48 -5.81 -2.47
CA GLU A 76 -8.85 -6.67 -1.34
C GLU A 76 -7.67 -7.03 -0.44
N VAL A 77 -6.49 -7.31 -1.02
CA VAL A 77 -5.25 -7.52 -0.24
C VAL A 77 -4.87 -6.24 0.51
N TYR A 78 -5.00 -5.08 -0.12
CA TYR A 78 -4.71 -3.78 0.50
C TYR A 78 -5.54 -3.54 1.78
N TRP A 79 -6.84 -3.81 1.76
CA TRP A 79 -7.72 -3.64 2.93
C TRP A 79 -7.32 -4.52 4.11
N GLN A 80 -6.72 -5.68 3.84
CA GLN A 80 -6.22 -6.58 4.88
C GLN A 80 -4.93 -6.07 5.52
N GLN A 81 -4.13 -5.27 4.80
CA GLN A 81 -2.82 -4.84 5.27
C GLN A 81 -2.82 -3.48 5.97
N THR A 82 -3.90 -2.70 5.82
CA THR A 82 -4.04 -1.34 6.33
C THR A 82 -5.24 -1.24 7.25
N ASP A 83 -5.18 -0.40 8.28
CA ASP A 83 -6.35 0.06 9.03
C ASP A 83 -7.02 1.18 8.22
N PRO A 84 -8.16 0.90 7.56
CA PRO A 84 -8.79 1.83 6.65
C PRO A 84 -9.62 2.89 7.39
N THR A 85 -9.64 2.87 8.72
CA THR A 85 -10.40 3.78 9.59
C THR A 85 -9.52 4.86 10.23
N ASP A 86 -8.21 4.82 9.98
CA ASP A 86 -7.23 5.72 10.58
C ASP A 86 -6.48 6.53 9.54
N ALA A 87 -6.80 7.83 9.45
CA ALA A 87 -6.17 8.75 8.51
C ALA A 87 -4.83 9.33 9.02
N MET A 88 -4.49 9.12 10.30
CA MET A 88 -3.35 9.80 10.97
C MET A 88 -2.07 8.93 10.98
N GLY A 89 -2.09 7.83 10.25
CA GLY A 89 -1.00 6.86 10.17
C GLY A 89 -1.52 5.43 10.25
N GLN A 90 -0.61 4.47 10.37
CA GLN A 90 -0.92 3.06 10.36
C GLN A 90 -0.17 2.35 11.50
N PHE A 91 -0.94 1.89 12.47
CA PHE A 91 -0.45 1.11 13.62
C PHE A 91 0.60 1.85 14.47
N VAL A 92 1.89 1.48 14.44
CA VAL A 92 2.94 2.24 15.13
C VAL A 92 3.47 3.42 14.32
N ASP A 93 3.26 3.41 12.99
CA ASP A 93 3.71 4.46 12.11
C ASP A 93 2.71 5.62 12.11
N ARG A 94 3.16 6.81 12.49
CA ARG A 94 2.29 7.97 12.70
C ARG A 94 2.79 9.17 11.94
N GLY A 95 1.85 9.95 11.40
CA GLY A 95 2.14 11.13 10.59
C GLY A 95 1.67 11.00 9.14
N THR A 96 1.72 12.12 8.43
CA THR A 96 1.21 12.27 7.06
C THR A 96 1.94 11.41 6.04
N SER A 97 3.17 10.98 6.34
CA SER A 97 3.99 10.10 5.51
C SER A 97 3.52 8.64 5.54
N TYR A 98 2.55 8.31 6.40
CA TYR A 98 2.04 6.95 6.61
C TYR A 98 0.53 6.83 6.40
N ARG A 99 -0.10 7.86 5.82
CA ARG A 99 -1.55 7.88 5.61
C ARG A 99 -1.99 6.81 4.59
N PRO A 100 -3.16 6.18 4.77
CA PRO A 100 -3.67 5.20 3.82
C PRO A 100 -4.24 5.89 2.56
N VAL A 101 -3.70 5.57 1.40
CA VAL A 101 -4.16 6.08 0.09
C VAL A 101 -4.06 4.99 -0.99
N ILE A 102 -5.06 4.91 -1.85
CA ILE A 102 -5.02 4.15 -3.10
C ILE A 102 -4.81 5.14 -4.24
N PHE A 103 -3.70 5.00 -4.97
CA PHE A 103 -3.37 5.84 -6.12
C PHE A 103 -3.72 5.12 -7.42
N TYR A 104 -4.77 5.56 -8.11
CA TYR A 104 -5.27 4.92 -9.33
C TYR A 104 -4.54 5.42 -10.58
N HIS A 105 -4.24 4.52 -11.51
CA HIS A 105 -3.58 4.83 -12.78
C HIS A 105 -4.57 4.94 -13.96
N THR A 106 -5.78 4.41 -13.80
CA THR A 106 -6.85 4.46 -14.82
C THR A 106 -8.21 4.77 -14.18
N PRO A 107 -9.19 5.27 -14.96
CA PRO A 107 -10.56 5.46 -14.47
C PRO A 107 -11.19 4.16 -13.96
N GLU A 108 -10.91 3.03 -14.60
CA GLU A 108 -11.44 1.72 -14.20
C GLU A 108 -10.88 1.26 -12.84
N GLN A 109 -9.59 1.51 -12.58
CA GLN A 109 -9.02 1.30 -11.24
C GLN A 109 -9.71 2.17 -10.18
N LYS A 110 -10.02 3.43 -10.50
CA LYS A 110 -10.76 4.31 -9.59
C LYS A 110 -12.13 3.71 -9.24
N GLU A 111 -12.91 3.33 -10.25
CA GLU A 111 -14.24 2.74 -10.04
C GLU A 111 -14.19 1.47 -9.20
N ILE A 112 -13.22 0.58 -9.48
CA ILE A 112 -13.02 -0.65 -8.70
C ILE A 112 -12.66 -0.33 -7.24
N ALA A 113 -11.75 0.61 -7.01
CA ALA A 113 -11.33 1.00 -5.67
C ALA A 113 -12.49 1.65 -4.87
N GLU A 114 -13.27 2.53 -5.51
CA GLU A 114 -14.43 3.18 -4.88
C GLU A 114 -15.53 2.16 -4.56
N ALA A 115 -15.82 1.25 -5.49
CA ALA A 115 -16.79 0.18 -5.26
C ALA A 115 -16.35 -0.77 -4.13
N SER A 116 -15.08 -1.17 -4.09
CA SER A 116 -14.54 -2.03 -3.02
C SER A 116 -14.55 -1.30 -1.67
N LYS A 117 -14.20 0.00 -1.63
CA LYS A 117 -14.32 0.83 -0.42
C LYS A 117 -15.76 0.89 0.11
N GLN A 118 -16.73 1.09 -0.78
CA GLN A 118 -18.14 1.11 -0.41
C GLN A 118 -18.62 -0.26 0.09
N ALA A 119 -18.25 -1.35 -0.61
CA ALA A 119 -18.57 -2.71 -0.19
C ALA A 119 -17.98 -3.04 1.19
N LEU A 120 -16.74 -2.57 1.47
CA LEU A 120 -16.12 -2.73 2.78
C LEU A 120 -16.89 -1.97 3.87
N GLN A 121 -17.32 -0.74 3.59
CA GLN A 121 -18.15 0.04 4.51
C GLN A 121 -19.49 -0.65 4.80
N ASP A 122 -20.16 -1.16 3.76
CA ASP A 122 -21.48 -1.79 3.85
C ASP A 122 -21.43 -3.19 4.49
N SER A 123 -20.26 -3.84 4.46
CA SER A 123 -20.05 -5.15 5.10
C SER A 123 -20.24 -5.12 6.62
N GLY A 124 -20.17 -3.93 7.24
CA GLY A 124 -20.22 -3.76 8.69
C GLY A 124 -19.00 -4.33 9.42
N LYS A 125 -17.94 -4.73 8.71
CA LYS A 125 -16.68 -5.22 9.28
C LYS A 125 -16.00 -4.16 10.16
N PHE A 126 -16.20 -2.88 9.82
CA PHE A 126 -15.74 -1.73 10.59
C PHE A 126 -16.93 -0.92 11.09
N THR A 127 -16.91 -0.54 12.36
CA THR A 127 -17.91 0.35 12.96
C THR A 127 -17.63 1.82 12.68
N LYS A 128 -16.37 2.15 12.36
CA LYS A 128 -15.93 3.49 11.97
C LYS A 128 -16.00 3.67 10.45
N PRO A 129 -16.13 4.93 9.97
CA PRO A 129 -16.06 5.21 8.54
C PRO A 129 -14.73 4.78 7.90
N ILE A 130 -14.79 4.29 6.66
CA ILE A 130 -13.60 4.02 5.86
C ILE A 130 -13.05 5.35 5.30
N VAL A 131 -11.89 5.78 5.80
CA VAL A 131 -11.29 7.09 5.52
C VAL A 131 -10.17 7.05 4.49
N THR A 132 -9.72 5.87 4.05
CA THR A 132 -8.70 5.73 2.98
C THR A 132 -9.05 6.58 1.76
N SER A 133 -8.13 7.44 1.35
CA SER A 133 -8.29 8.28 0.16
C SER A 133 -8.09 7.48 -1.12
N ILE A 134 -8.81 7.85 -2.18
CA ILE A 134 -8.63 7.31 -3.53
C ILE A 134 -8.29 8.49 -4.44
N GLU A 135 -7.05 8.55 -4.91
CA GLU A 135 -6.46 9.72 -5.56
C GLU A 135 -5.82 9.33 -6.90
N PRO A 136 -5.74 10.24 -7.88
CA PRO A 136 -5.03 9.97 -9.13
C PRO A 136 -3.53 9.76 -8.84
N ALA A 137 -2.93 8.77 -9.49
CA ALA A 137 -1.50 8.51 -9.38
C ALA A 137 -0.68 9.78 -9.72
N GLN A 138 0.24 10.11 -8.83
CA GLN A 138 1.21 11.20 -8.95
C GLN A 138 2.59 10.63 -9.34
N PRO A 139 3.60 11.48 -9.62
CA PRO A 139 4.97 11.00 -9.78
C PRO A 139 5.38 10.08 -8.62
N PHE A 140 5.97 8.94 -8.98
CA PHE A 140 6.46 7.95 -8.03
C PHE A 140 7.98 7.99 -8.07
N TYR A 141 8.58 8.27 -6.91
CA TYR A 141 10.03 8.28 -6.73
C TYR A 141 10.43 6.98 -6.04
N GLU A 142 11.23 6.18 -6.72
CA GLU A 142 11.73 4.93 -6.14
C GLU A 142 12.59 5.25 -4.91
N ALA A 143 12.34 4.54 -3.82
CA ALA A 143 13.16 4.64 -2.62
C ALA A 143 14.54 4.02 -2.87
N GLU A 144 15.47 4.38 -2.01
CA GLU A 144 16.86 3.93 -2.04
C GLU A 144 16.96 2.40 -2.03
N GLU A 145 18.00 1.85 -2.68
CA GLU A 145 18.19 0.41 -2.91
C GLU A 145 18.15 -0.45 -1.63
N TYR A 146 18.52 0.14 -0.49
CA TYR A 146 18.49 -0.56 0.80
C TYR A 146 17.06 -0.76 1.33
N HIS A 147 16.07 0.01 0.86
CA HIS A 147 14.66 -0.20 1.17
C HIS A 147 14.01 -1.27 0.28
N GLN A 148 14.55 -1.50 -0.92
CA GLN A 148 14.02 -2.49 -1.86
C GLN A 148 14.28 -3.91 -1.35
N ASP A 149 13.29 -4.81 -1.46
CA ASP A 149 13.35 -6.19 -0.97
C ASP A 149 13.79 -6.31 0.50
N PHE A 150 13.50 -5.30 1.32
CA PHE A 150 13.97 -5.25 2.71
C PHE A 150 13.61 -6.50 3.52
N TYR A 151 12.41 -7.06 3.28
CA TYR A 151 11.95 -8.28 3.95
C TYR A 151 12.79 -9.52 3.61
N LYS A 152 13.43 -9.55 2.42
CA LYS A 152 14.37 -10.59 2.00
C LYS A 152 15.78 -10.28 2.50
N LYS A 153 16.27 -9.06 2.26
CA LYS A 153 17.65 -8.64 2.56
C LYS A 153 17.93 -8.56 4.07
N SER A 154 16.94 -8.14 4.87
CA SER A 154 17.08 -7.92 6.30
C SER A 154 15.96 -8.62 7.08
N SER A 155 15.82 -9.93 6.85
CA SER A 155 14.74 -10.75 7.40
C SER A 155 14.58 -10.62 8.92
N ALA A 156 15.67 -10.67 9.70
CA ALA A 156 15.57 -10.55 11.16
C ALA A 156 15.02 -9.18 11.60
N HIS A 157 15.48 -8.09 10.97
CA HIS A 157 15.00 -6.75 11.28
C HIS A 157 13.54 -6.57 10.84
N TYR A 158 13.18 -7.06 9.66
CA TYR A 158 11.80 -7.07 9.18
C TYR A 158 10.85 -7.80 10.14
N HIS A 159 11.19 -9.02 10.58
CA HIS A 159 10.35 -9.78 11.52
C HIS A 159 10.27 -9.12 12.89
N GLY A 160 11.37 -8.51 13.36
CA GLY A 160 11.37 -7.71 14.58
C GLY A 160 10.43 -6.52 14.48
N TYR A 161 10.50 -5.74 13.41
CA TYR A 161 9.63 -4.59 13.18
C TYR A 161 8.16 -5.03 13.01
N ARG A 162 7.89 -6.02 12.15
CA ARG A 162 6.54 -6.51 11.85
C ARG A 162 5.80 -6.99 13.10
N SER A 163 6.49 -7.75 13.97
CA SER A 163 5.88 -8.29 15.20
C SER A 163 5.48 -7.21 16.21
N HIS A 164 6.17 -6.06 16.21
CA HIS A 164 5.85 -4.92 17.08
C HIS A 164 4.98 -3.85 16.39
N SER A 165 4.79 -3.97 15.07
CA SER A 165 4.05 -2.97 14.30
C SER A 165 2.57 -2.87 14.68
N GLY A 166 1.98 -3.92 15.24
CA GLY A 166 0.53 -4.02 15.49
C GLY A 166 -0.29 -4.52 14.29
N ARG A 167 0.32 -4.63 13.11
CA ARG A 167 -0.34 -5.05 11.87
C ARG A 167 -0.80 -6.51 11.89
N ASP A 168 -0.02 -7.41 12.50
CA ASP A 168 -0.41 -8.82 12.63
C ASP A 168 -1.61 -8.99 13.56
N SER A 169 -1.64 -8.26 14.68
CA SER A 169 -2.79 -8.24 15.59
C SER A 169 -4.05 -7.68 14.92
N TYR A 170 -3.90 -6.67 14.07
CA TYR A 170 -4.99 -6.16 13.25
C TYR A 170 -5.55 -7.21 12.29
N ILE A 171 -4.67 -7.88 11.53
CA ILE A 171 -5.08 -8.94 10.60
C ILE A 171 -5.83 -10.06 11.34
N GLU A 172 -5.29 -10.51 12.47
CA GLU A 172 -5.91 -11.57 13.26
C GLU A 172 -7.31 -11.17 13.76
N SER A 173 -7.47 -9.95 14.27
CA SER A 173 -8.75 -9.50 14.84
C SER A 173 -9.84 -9.19 13.81
N HIS A 174 -9.47 -8.73 12.60
CA HIS A 174 -10.45 -8.24 11.61
C HIS A 174 -10.65 -9.20 10.43
N TRP A 175 -9.65 -10.02 10.10
CA TRP A 175 -9.63 -10.76 8.84
C TRP A 175 -9.56 -12.27 9.01
N LYS A 176 -9.02 -12.76 10.13
CA LYS A 176 -9.03 -14.19 10.47
C LYS A 176 -10.13 -14.47 11.50
N LYS A 177 -11.22 -15.09 11.06
CA LYS A 177 -12.24 -15.72 11.90
C LYS A 177 -12.48 -17.12 11.41
#